data_AF-A0A0F9GL76-F1
#
_entry.id   AF-A0A0F9GL76-F1
#
_cell.length_a   1.000
_cell.length_b   1.000
_cell.length_c   1.000
_cell.angle_alpha   90.00
_cell.angle_beta   90.00
_cell.angle_gamma   90.00
#
_symmetry.space_group_name_H-M   'P 1'
#
loop_
_entity.id
_entity.type
_entity.pdbx_description
1 polymer ?
#
loop_
_entity_poly.entity_id
_entity_poly.type
_entity_poly.pdbx_seq_one_letter_code
_entity_poly.pdbx_strand_id
1 'polypeptide(L)'
;MTLESPSLKKSKIDNMGKLYSSELVLKQKKRLISIVIPLYNEENTILDLIERIPNHHQYEIILVDDGSTDTSLERIKEIENRDIRIIQHERNQGYGAALLSGFKHSTGDIIVTMDSDGQH
;
A
#
# COMPACT_ATOMS: atom_id res chain seq x y z
N MET A 1 -36.42 45.89 -18.63
CA MET A 1 -36.32 44.48 -19.03
C MET A 1 -35.16 43.90 -18.25
N THR A 2 -35.43 43.46 -17.02
CA THR A 2 -34.39 42.97 -16.10
C THR A 2 -34.54 41.45 -16.06
N LEU A 3 -33.55 40.74 -16.57
CA LEU A 3 -33.50 39.27 -16.55
C LEU A 3 -33.10 38.85 -15.13
N GLU A 4 -34.06 38.36 -14.34
CA GLU A 4 -33.74 37.68 -13.08
C GLU A 4 -33.14 36.31 -13.37
N SER A 5 -31.98 36.06 -12.78
CA SER A 5 -31.27 34.78 -12.85
C SER A 5 -32.00 33.74 -12.00
N PRO A 6 -32.25 32.51 -12.49
CA PRO A 6 -32.98 31.50 -11.71
C PRO A 6 -32.19 31.10 -10.46
N SER A 7 -32.71 31.48 -9.29
CA SER A 7 -32.21 31.08 -7.98
C SER A 7 -32.27 29.56 -7.81
N LEU A 8 -31.14 28.87 -7.93
CA LEU A 8 -31.06 27.44 -7.60
C LEU A 8 -31.43 27.26 -6.12
N LYS A 9 -32.46 26.45 -5.87
CA LYS A 9 -32.98 26.13 -4.52
C LYS A 9 -31.84 25.66 -3.61
N LYS A 10 -31.72 26.33 -2.45
CA LYS A 10 -30.75 26.09 -1.37
C LYS A 10 -30.55 24.60 -1.02
N SER A 11 -31.62 23.81 -1.04
CA SER A 11 -31.59 22.36 -0.77
C SER A 11 -30.79 21.53 -1.77
N LYS A 12 -30.65 21.97 -3.03
CA LYS A 12 -29.84 21.29 -4.05
C LYS A 12 -28.34 21.53 -3.81
N ILE A 13 -28.00 22.71 -3.27
CA ILE A 13 -26.63 23.14 -2.97
C ILE A 13 -26.11 22.39 -1.75
N ASP A 14 -26.95 22.22 -0.72
CA ASP A 14 -26.61 21.49 0.50
C ASP A 14 -26.36 20.00 0.23
N ASN A 15 -27.18 19.37 -0.64
CA ASN A 15 -26.97 17.98 -1.04
C ASN A 15 -25.71 17.82 -1.90
N MET A 16 -25.41 18.78 -2.77
CA MET A 16 -24.20 18.77 -3.58
C MET A 16 -22.95 18.89 -2.71
N GLY A 17 -22.98 19.76 -1.69
CA GLY A 17 -21.91 19.89 -0.70
C GLY A 17 -21.70 18.61 0.12
N LYS A 18 -22.78 17.89 0.45
CA LYS A 18 -22.73 16.61 1.16
C LYS A 18 -22.22 15.46 0.28
N LEU A 19 -22.61 15.42 -0.99
CA LEU A 19 -22.12 14.49 -2.02
C LEU A 19 -20.62 14.68 -2.29
N TYR A 20 -20.19 15.92 -2.55
CA TYR A 20 -18.77 16.23 -2.71
C TYR A 20 -17.99 15.99 -1.42
N SER A 21 -18.56 16.26 -0.24
CA SER A 21 -17.89 15.93 1.03
C SER A 21 -17.76 14.42 1.23
N SER A 22 -18.76 13.61 0.85
CA SER A 22 -18.64 12.14 0.92
C SER A 22 -17.65 11.58 -0.10
N GLU A 23 -17.61 12.09 -1.34
CA GLU A 23 -16.59 11.72 -2.34
C GLU A 23 -15.18 12.21 -1.95
N LEU A 24 -15.07 13.37 -1.30
CA LEU A 24 -13.79 13.91 -0.80
C LEU A 24 -13.33 13.24 0.50
N VAL A 25 -14.23 12.71 1.33
CA VAL A 25 -13.87 11.87 2.49
C VAL A 25 -13.45 10.46 2.05
N LEU A 26 -13.82 10.03 0.85
CA LEU A 26 -13.26 8.84 0.19
C LEU A 26 -11.87 9.09 -0.43
N LYS A 27 -11.35 10.33 -0.35
CA LYS A 27 -10.02 10.70 -0.87
C LYS A 27 -8.94 10.22 0.10
N GLN A 28 -8.44 9.01 -0.21
CA GLN A 28 -7.35 8.28 0.42
C GLN A 28 -7.52 8.02 1.91
N LYS A 29 -8.00 6.81 2.22
CA LYS A 29 -7.90 6.21 3.55
C LYS A 29 -6.42 6.13 3.90
N LYS A 30 -5.92 7.10 4.68
CA LYS A 30 -4.53 7.17 5.11
C LYS A 30 -4.15 5.80 5.70
N ARG A 31 -3.18 5.12 5.10
CA ARG A 31 -2.59 3.91 5.67
C ARG A 31 -1.86 4.38 6.93
N LEU A 32 -2.18 3.82 8.08
CA LEU A 32 -1.55 4.17 9.35
C LEU A 32 -0.17 3.53 9.47
N ILE A 33 -0.02 2.33 8.91
CA ILE A 33 1.17 1.49 9.06
C ILE A 33 1.72 1.11 7.68
N SER A 34 3.03 1.17 7.49
CA SER A 34 3.73 0.55 6.35
C SER A 34 4.53 -0.64 6.86
N ILE A 35 4.20 -1.83 6.38
CA ILE A 35 4.96 -3.06 6.67
C ILE A 35 6.00 -3.22 5.57
N VAL A 36 7.28 -3.07 5.92
CA VAL A 36 8.40 -3.21 5.00
C VAL A 36 8.99 -4.61 5.14
N ILE A 37 9.02 -5.35 4.03
CA ILE A 37 9.48 -6.74 3.97
C ILE A 37 10.63 -6.82 2.95
N PRO A 38 11.90 -6.88 3.40
CA PRO A 38 13.01 -7.25 2.55
C PRO A 38 12.85 -8.69 2.06
N LEU A 39 13.19 -8.94 0.80
CA LEU A 39 13.10 -10.25 0.16
C LEU A 39 14.37 -10.54 -0.63
N TYR A 40 14.97 -11.71 -0.43
CA TYR A 40 16.02 -12.22 -1.29
C TYR A 40 16.03 -13.75 -1.25
N ASN A 41 15.61 -14.39 -2.34
CA ASN A 41 15.58 -15.85 -2.50
C ASN A 41 14.82 -16.63 -1.40
N GLU A 42 13.56 -16.26 -1.16
CA GLU A 42 12.67 -16.80 -0.11
C GLU A 42 11.41 -17.47 -0.70
N GLU A 43 11.54 -18.18 -1.82
CA GLU A 43 10.39 -18.76 -2.55
C GLU A 43 9.55 -19.72 -1.68
N ASN A 44 10.16 -20.36 -0.68
CA ASN A 44 9.50 -21.35 0.17
C ASN A 44 8.71 -20.74 1.35
N THR A 45 9.03 -19.52 1.76
CA THR A 45 8.55 -18.90 3.01
C THR A 45 7.65 -17.69 2.76
N ILE A 46 7.82 -17.00 1.63
CA ILE A 46 7.17 -15.71 1.40
C ILE A 46 5.64 -15.77 1.34
N LEU A 47 5.05 -16.84 0.77
CA LEU A 47 3.58 -16.97 0.72
C LEU A 47 3.00 -17.12 2.13
N ASP A 48 3.58 -18.01 2.93
CA ASP A 48 3.16 -18.24 4.31
C ASP A 48 3.25 -16.97 5.16
N LEU A 49 4.31 -16.17 4.96
CA LEU A 49 4.45 -14.87 5.62
C LEU A 49 3.31 -13.92 5.27
N ILE A 50 3.02 -13.75 3.98
CA ILE A 50 1.97 -12.84 3.51
C ILE A 50 0.57 -13.31 3.96
N GLU A 51 0.33 -14.61 4.03
CA GLU A 51 -0.92 -15.19 4.53
C GLU A 51 -1.13 -14.92 6.03
N ARG A 52 -0.06 -14.97 6.84
CA ARG A 52 -0.10 -14.65 8.28
C ARG A 52 -0.38 -13.19 8.57
N ILE A 53 -0.05 -12.29 7.65
CA ILE A 53 -0.37 -10.87 7.78
C ILE A 53 -1.88 -10.68 7.58
N PRO A 54 -2.63 -10.26 8.61
CA PRO A 54 -4.10 -10.29 8.60
C PRO A 54 -4.64 -9.18 7.71
N ASN A 55 -5.36 -9.51 6.62
CA ASN A 55 -5.81 -8.51 5.64
C ASN A 55 -6.56 -7.33 6.29
N HIS A 56 -5.96 -6.14 6.29
CA HIS A 56 -6.54 -4.97 6.93
C HIS A 56 -6.35 -3.70 6.11
N HIS A 57 -7.35 -2.83 6.15
CA HIS A 57 -7.38 -1.61 5.35
C HIS A 57 -6.48 -0.49 5.92
N GLN A 58 -5.92 -0.66 7.13
CA GLN A 58 -5.10 0.36 7.79
C GLN A 58 -3.60 0.24 7.54
N TYR A 59 -3.09 -0.82 6.91
CA TYR A 59 -1.65 -0.95 6.65
C TYR A 59 -1.38 -1.32 5.21
N GLU A 60 -0.33 -0.76 4.60
CA GLU A 60 0.21 -1.18 3.30
C GLU A 60 1.37 -2.17 3.49
N ILE A 61 1.58 -3.04 2.51
CA ILE A 61 2.76 -3.91 2.44
C ILE A 61 3.69 -3.37 1.37
N ILE A 62 4.94 -3.10 1.75
CA ILE A 62 6.01 -2.71 0.85
C ILE A 62 7.04 -3.83 0.87
N LEU A 63 7.00 -4.63 -0.18
CA LEU A 63 7.93 -5.72 -0.36
C LEU A 63 9.08 -5.23 -1.25
N VAL A 64 10.31 -5.45 -0.78
CA VAL A 64 11.53 -5.03 -1.49
C VAL A 64 12.31 -6.26 -1.89
N ASP A 65 12.17 -6.65 -3.16
CA ASP A 65 12.97 -7.69 -3.77
C ASP A 65 14.38 -7.16 -4.06
N ASP A 66 15.37 -7.67 -3.33
CA ASP A 66 16.77 -7.28 -3.43
C ASP A 66 17.49 -8.09 -4.52
N GLY A 67 16.86 -8.19 -5.70
CA GLY A 67 17.40 -8.92 -6.85
C GLY A 67 17.42 -10.43 -6.67
N SER A 68 16.29 -11.03 -6.26
CA SER A 68 16.15 -12.48 -6.21
C SER A 68 16.38 -13.12 -7.58
N THR A 69 16.90 -14.34 -7.58
CA THR A 69 17.18 -15.15 -8.78
C THR A 69 16.35 -16.43 -8.84
N ASP A 70 15.58 -16.71 -7.79
CA ASP A 70 14.66 -17.82 -7.67
C ASP A 70 13.23 -17.41 -8.03
N THR A 71 12.22 -18.20 -7.63
CA THR A 71 10.82 -17.92 -7.97
C THR A 71 10.07 -17.01 -6.98
N SER A 72 10.79 -16.37 -6.04
CA SER A 72 10.17 -15.57 -4.96
C SER A 72 9.26 -14.47 -5.52
N LEU A 73 9.76 -13.74 -6.52
CA LEU A 73 9.06 -12.61 -7.09
C LEU A 73 7.82 -13.03 -7.89
N GLU A 74 7.91 -14.12 -8.63
CA GLU A 74 6.80 -14.72 -9.36
C GLU A 74 5.68 -15.09 -8.38
N ARG A 75 6.01 -15.78 -7.29
CA ARG A 75 5.04 -16.23 -6.28
C ARG A 75 4.29 -15.07 -5.65
N ILE A 76 4.94 -13.93 -5.37
CA ILE A 76 4.26 -12.75 -4.83
C ILE A 76 3.33 -12.12 -5.85
N LYS A 77 3.69 -12.10 -7.13
CA LYS A 77 2.84 -11.55 -8.20
C LYS A 77 1.55 -12.34 -8.40
N GLU A 78 1.51 -13.60 -7.96
CA GLU A 78 0.30 -14.44 -7.96
C GLU A 78 -0.69 -14.06 -6.83
N ILE A 79 -0.28 -13.26 -5.85
CA ILE A 79 -1.13 -12.88 -4.72
C ILE A 79 -2.13 -11.79 -5.15
N GLU A 80 -3.40 -12.17 -5.23
CA GLU A 80 -4.51 -11.26 -5.47
C GLU A 80 -5.14 -10.76 -4.16
N ASN A 81 -5.89 -9.65 -4.22
CA ASN A 81 -6.68 -9.12 -3.09
C ASN A 81 -5.89 -8.69 -1.84
N ARG A 82 -4.59 -8.44 -2.00
CA ARG A 82 -3.73 -7.75 -1.03
C ARG A 82 -3.16 -6.49 -1.68
N ASP A 83 -3.04 -5.42 -0.90
CA ASP A 83 -2.39 -4.20 -1.35
C ASP A 83 -0.89 -4.28 -1.05
N ILE A 84 -0.18 -4.96 -1.96
CA ILE A 84 1.27 -5.18 -1.91
C ILE A 84 1.91 -4.32 -2.99
N ARG A 85 2.80 -3.42 -2.58
CA ARG A 85 3.70 -2.69 -3.47
C ARG A 85 5.04 -3.41 -3.52
N ILE A 86 5.49 -3.74 -4.74
CA ILE A 86 6.77 -4.39 -4.96
C ILE A 86 7.80 -3.36 -5.46
N ILE A 87 8.95 -3.32 -4.81
CA ILE A 87 10.14 -2.58 -5.24
C ILE A 87 11.20 -3.62 -5.60
N GLN A 88 11.82 -3.47 -6.77
CA GLN A 88 12.86 -4.40 -7.23
C GLN A 88 14.19 -3.68 -7.36
N HIS A 89 15.24 -4.29 -6.83
CA HIS A 89 16.62 -3.92 -7.11
C HIS A 89 17.16 -4.77 -8.27
N GLU A 90 18.01 -4.18 -9.11
CA GLU A 90 18.62 -4.89 -10.25
C GLU A 90 19.58 -6.01 -9.82
N ARG A 91 20.09 -5.93 -8.59
CA ARG A 91 20.99 -6.91 -7.96
C ARG A 91 20.87 -6.78 -6.44
N ASN A 92 21.35 -7.79 -5.73
CA ASN A 92 21.47 -7.76 -4.27
C ASN A 92 22.36 -6.60 -3.82
N GLN A 93 21.78 -5.68 -3.04
CA GLN A 93 22.41 -4.52 -2.43
C GLN A 93 22.53 -4.65 -0.90
N GLY A 94 22.01 -5.74 -0.35
CA GLY A 94 22.01 -6.07 1.07
C GLY A 94 20.76 -5.60 1.81
N TYR A 95 20.49 -6.27 2.93
CA TYR A 95 19.31 -6.04 3.78
C TYR A 95 19.06 -4.57 4.14
N GLY A 96 20.10 -3.84 4.53
CA GLY A 96 19.97 -2.42 4.88
C GLY A 96 19.57 -1.53 3.70
N ALA A 97 20.01 -1.86 2.48
CA ALA A 97 19.61 -1.15 1.28
C ALA A 97 18.13 -1.44 0.94
N ALA A 98 17.71 -2.70 1.10
CA ALA A 98 16.31 -3.08 0.94
C ALA A 98 15.39 -2.32 1.91
N LEU A 99 15.76 -2.26 3.20
CA LEU A 99 15.04 -1.46 4.19
C LEU A 99 14.97 0.02 3.81
N LEU A 100 16.09 0.62 3.42
CA LEU A 100 16.14 2.03 3.03
C LEU A 100 15.21 2.33 1.84
N SER A 101 15.19 1.43 0.85
CA SER A 101 14.26 1.52 -0.28
C SER A 101 12.80 1.41 0.19
N GLY A 102 12.49 0.48 1.10
CA GLY A 102 11.16 0.35 1.67
C GLY A 102 10.72 1.59 2.45
N PHE A 103 11.60 2.16 3.26
CA PHE A 103 11.33 3.39 4.04
C PHE A 103 11.02 4.58 3.14
N LYS A 104 11.76 4.75 2.04
CA LYS A 104 11.53 5.84 1.07
C LYS A 104 10.17 5.79 0.39
N HIS A 105 9.57 4.61 0.30
CA HIS A 105 8.28 4.39 -0.36
C HIS A 105 7.12 4.19 0.62
N SER A 106 7.41 4.20 1.92
CA SER A 106 6.42 4.11 3.01
C SER A 106 5.61 5.40 3.09
N THR A 107 4.30 5.26 3.21
CA THR A 107 3.34 6.37 3.33
C THR A 107 2.62 6.39 4.67
N GLY A 108 2.78 5.34 5.48
CA GLY A 108 2.23 5.23 6.83
C GLY A 108 2.94 6.12 7.85
N ASP A 109 2.23 6.43 8.93
CA ASP A 109 2.79 7.16 10.08
C ASP A 109 3.72 6.28 10.91
N ILE A 110 3.52 4.96 10.86
CA ILE A 110 4.33 3.96 11.56
C ILE A 110 4.92 3.01 10.52
N ILE A 111 6.22 2.75 10.63
CA ILE A 111 6.89 1.73 9.82
C ILE A 111 7.18 0.52 10.72
N VAL A 112 6.78 -0.66 10.25
CA VAL A 112 7.14 -1.95 10.86
C VAL A 112 7.98 -2.71 9.85
N THR A 113 9.12 -3.23 10.29
CA THR A 113 9.92 -4.15 9.48
C THR A 113 9.58 -5.58 9.85
N MET A 114 9.43 -6.45 8.86
CA MET A 114 9.25 -7.90 9.07
C MET A 114 10.26 -8.63 8.19
N ASP A 115 10.97 -9.60 8.79
CA ASP A 115 11.91 -10.44 8.06
C ASP A 115 11.18 -11.53 7.28
N SER A 116 11.72 -11.87 6.11
CA SER A 116 11.16 -12.88 5.23
C SER A 116 11.62 -14.31 5.54
N ASP A 117 12.54 -14.49 6.48
CA ASP A 117 13.13 -15.78 6.87
C ASP A 117 12.19 -16.68 7.70
N GLY A 118 10.97 -16.23 7.95
CA GLY A 118 9.93 -17.00 8.64
C GLY A 118 10.21 -17.25 10.13
N GLN A 119 11.18 -16.56 10.75
CA GLN A 119 11.54 -16.74 12.17
C GLN A 119 10.91 -15.70 13.12
N HIS A 120 10.04 -14.82 12.65
CA HIS A 120 9.38 -13.78 13.46
C HIS A 120 7.85 -13.73 13.30
#